data_AF-A0A957K9V5-F1
#
_entry.id   AF-A0A957K9V5-F1
#
_cell.length_a   1.000
_cell.length_b   1.000
_cell.length_c   1.000
_cell.angle_alpha   90.00
_cell.angle_beta   90.00
_cell.angle_gamma   90.00
#
_symmetry.space_group_name_H-M   'P 1'
#
loop_
_entity.id
_entity.type
_entity.pdbx_description
1 polymer ?
#
loop_
_entity_poly.entity_id
_entity_poly.type
_entity_poly.pdbx_seq_one_letter_code
_entity_poly.pdbx_strand_id
1 'polypeptide(L)'
;MFSPEIEAALEATLVVANELLGDELLTAVLFGDLAGGYFQVGESTVDLLLLTKGEPPWHELREAYRPVWQQHGPHLRRAPLVASQASWQRYAFLKPHFVYQVENTGQILQGTLSVTGVVNDQLLAYGELCCRARDASASLAPGLLHPEARANAQQNLRGLARQLGSAPLNAQSDVALLALVQTRLNLMADALGLAEPDLPEQPDAPPPLPALLAIYEKVDQLMLIMPDLDADTLTSIDWPEVAERVAADYGSLHLCTPRQLQAALQYYSPISLKLRHYDHAWGIDFLADLPVEMRLVFLEAARTPAQIQLEALPSAYLAATDEELGKLVHDFQNRLLNVQLQHELFQRLLKIDRALPDQPLLRREYTFPERVASTMYHLNWWADHYLSLATQAAQNESP
;
A
#
# COMPACT_ATOMS: atom_id res chain seq x y z
N MET A 1 -12.56 21.65 -12.47
CA MET A 1 -13.67 21.37 -13.40
C MET A 1 -13.34 20.05 -14.04
N PHE A 2 -14.20 19.04 -13.85
CA PHE A 2 -13.92 17.68 -14.29
C PHE A 2 -14.05 17.60 -15.82
N SER A 3 -13.48 16.56 -16.44
CA SER A 3 -13.83 16.30 -17.84
C SER A 3 -15.28 15.81 -17.90
N PRO A 4 -16.07 16.15 -18.95
CA PRO A 4 -17.46 15.71 -19.06
C PRO A 4 -17.63 14.19 -18.95
N GLU A 5 -16.64 13.42 -19.41
CA GLU A 5 -16.62 11.96 -19.35
C GLU A 5 -16.47 11.45 -17.91
N ILE A 6 -15.67 12.12 -17.07
CA ILE A 6 -15.51 11.79 -15.66
C ILE A 6 -16.78 12.16 -14.88
N GLU A 7 -17.40 13.29 -15.17
CA GLU A 7 -18.68 13.69 -14.54
C GLU A 7 -19.77 12.66 -14.82
N ALA A 8 -19.93 12.27 -16.10
CA ALA A 8 -20.88 11.25 -16.49
C ALA A 8 -20.58 9.89 -15.82
N ALA A 9 -19.30 9.51 -15.70
CA ALA A 9 -18.92 8.26 -15.04
C ALA A 9 -19.23 8.25 -13.53
N LEU A 10 -18.97 9.37 -12.85
CA LEU A 10 -19.29 9.54 -11.44
C LEU A 10 -20.81 9.53 -11.21
N GLU A 11 -21.57 10.25 -12.04
CA GLU A 11 -23.03 10.27 -11.98
C GLU A 11 -23.61 8.87 -12.18
N ALA A 12 -23.19 8.15 -13.23
CA ALA A 12 -23.64 6.78 -13.48
C ALA A 12 -23.32 5.82 -12.31
N THR A 13 -22.13 5.97 -11.71
CA THR A 13 -21.73 5.17 -10.53
C THR A 13 -22.63 5.47 -9.34
N LEU A 14 -22.93 6.74 -9.08
CA LEU A 14 -23.79 7.15 -7.97
C LEU A 14 -25.24 6.75 -8.20
N VAL A 15 -25.75 6.77 -9.43
CA VAL A 15 -27.10 6.28 -9.76
C VAL A 15 -27.22 4.80 -9.39
N VAL A 16 -26.29 3.95 -9.84
CA VAL A 16 -26.29 2.52 -9.51
C VAL A 16 -26.19 2.30 -8.00
N ALA A 17 -25.29 3.03 -7.32
CA ALA A 17 -25.14 2.91 -5.88
C ALA A 17 -26.44 3.29 -5.14
N ASN A 18 -27.12 4.36 -5.57
CA ASN A 18 -28.38 4.79 -4.96
C ASN A 18 -29.54 3.84 -5.22
N GLU A 19 -29.67 3.33 -6.45
CA GLU A 19 -30.74 2.40 -6.81
C GLU A 19 -30.64 1.08 -6.05
N LEU A 20 -29.41 0.58 -5.88
CA LEU A 20 -29.21 -0.71 -5.23
C LEU A 20 -29.10 -0.62 -3.70
N LEU A 21 -28.33 0.34 -3.20
CA LEU A 21 -28.05 0.44 -1.76
C LEU A 21 -29.11 1.31 -1.06
N GLY A 22 -29.67 2.31 -1.72
CA GLY A 22 -30.69 3.19 -1.15
C GLY A 22 -30.28 3.72 0.22
N ASP A 23 -31.11 3.43 1.24
CA ASP A 23 -30.86 3.83 2.63
C ASP A 23 -29.65 3.14 3.27
N GLU A 24 -29.11 2.07 2.68
CA GLU A 24 -27.87 1.43 3.14
C GLU A 24 -26.62 2.23 2.78
N LEU A 25 -26.67 3.11 1.77
CA LEU A 25 -25.55 3.99 1.42
C LEU A 25 -25.47 5.16 2.41
N LEU A 26 -24.42 5.17 3.23
CA LEU A 26 -24.17 6.24 4.20
C LEU A 26 -23.48 7.45 3.58
N THR A 27 -22.46 7.21 2.77
CA THR A 27 -21.71 8.29 2.12
C THR A 27 -21.03 7.81 0.86
N ALA A 28 -20.89 8.74 -0.11
CA ALA A 28 -20.03 8.58 -1.27
C ALA A 28 -18.99 9.70 -1.26
N VAL A 29 -17.71 9.36 -1.35
CA VAL A 29 -16.60 10.30 -1.22
C VAL A 29 -15.63 10.11 -2.37
N LEU A 30 -15.42 11.17 -3.15
CA LEU A 30 -14.33 11.23 -4.12
C LEU A 30 -13.03 11.57 -3.38
N PHE A 31 -11.95 10.84 -3.65
CA PHE A 31 -10.65 11.08 -3.02
C PHE A 31 -9.50 10.90 -4.03
N GLY A 32 -8.25 10.99 -3.55
CA GLY A 32 -7.06 10.80 -4.39
C GLY A 32 -6.77 12.01 -5.29
N ASP A 33 -6.06 11.77 -6.40
CA ASP A 33 -5.52 12.83 -7.28
C ASP A 33 -6.60 13.80 -7.78
N LEU A 34 -7.80 13.30 -8.06
CA LEU A 34 -8.92 14.11 -8.56
C LEU A 34 -9.44 15.09 -7.51
N ALA A 35 -9.69 14.61 -6.29
CA ALA A 35 -10.14 15.46 -5.19
C ALA A 35 -9.02 16.42 -4.72
N GLY A 36 -7.77 15.96 -4.74
CA GLY A 36 -6.60 16.74 -4.36
C GLY A 36 -6.15 17.79 -5.38
N GLY A 37 -6.72 17.82 -6.58
CA GLY A 37 -6.44 18.83 -7.60
C GLY A 37 -5.16 18.62 -8.42
N TYR A 38 -4.58 17.41 -8.39
CA TYR A 38 -3.36 17.06 -9.12
C TYR A 38 -3.55 15.87 -10.07
N PHE A 39 -4.79 15.66 -10.52
CA PHE A 39 -5.18 14.64 -11.49
C PHE A 39 -4.52 14.83 -12.85
N GLN A 40 -4.10 13.71 -13.45
CA GLN A 40 -3.51 13.66 -14.78
C GLN A 40 -4.17 12.57 -15.62
N VAL A 41 -4.77 12.97 -16.75
CA VAL A 41 -5.46 12.08 -17.67
C VAL A 41 -4.51 10.97 -18.16
N GLY A 42 -4.98 9.72 -18.12
CA GLY A 42 -4.20 8.55 -18.52
C GLY A 42 -3.20 8.04 -17.46
N GLU A 43 -2.93 8.84 -16.40
CA GLU A 43 -1.99 8.47 -15.34
C GLU A 43 -2.62 8.31 -13.96
N SER A 44 -3.61 9.15 -13.62
CA SER A 44 -4.37 9.07 -12.37
C SER A 44 -5.60 8.16 -12.47
N THR A 45 -6.02 7.62 -11.33
CA THR A 45 -7.31 6.94 -11.14
C THR A 45 -8.37 7.94 -10.67
N VAL A 46 -9.63 7.61 -10.91
CA VAL A 46 -10.77 8.28 -10.24
C VAL A 46 -11.15 7.42 -9.05
N ASP A 47 -10.73 7.84 -7.86
CA ASP A 47 -10.92 7.06 -6.63
C ASP A 47 -12.21 7.48 -5.90
N LEU A 48 -13.16 6.55 -5.83
CA LEU A 48 -14.45 6.73 -5.16
C LEU A 48 -14.59 5.73 -4.01
N LEU A 49 -15.03 6.19 -2.84
CA LEU A 49 -15.40 5.36 -1.70
C LEU A 49 -16.91 5.39 -1.51
N LEU A 50 -17.53 4.21 -1.49
CA LEU A 50 -18.93 3.99 -1.11
C LEU A 50 -18.95 3.33 0.28
N LEU A 51 -19.57 4.00 1.25
CA LEU A 51 -19.63 3.50 2.61
C LEU A 51 -21.07 3.09 2.94
N THR A 52 -21.25 1.86 3.42
CA THR A 52 -22.56 1.26 3.69
C THR A 52 -22.80 1.05 5.19
N LYS A 53 -24.06 1.00 5.62
CA LYS A 53 -24.43 0.65 7.01
C LYS A 53 -24.02 -0.78 7.33
N GLY A 54 -24.50 -1.74 6.52
CA GLY A 54 -24.18 -3.16 6.64
C GLY A 54 -23.14 -3.64 5.63
N GLU A 55 -22.98 -4.96 5.57
CA GLU A 55 -22.19 -5.62 4.53
C GLU A 55 -22.82 -5.39 3.13
N PRO A 56 -22.04 -4.97 2.12
CA PRO A 56 -22.58 -4.73 0.79
C PRO A 56 -23.13 -6.02 0.14
N PRO A 57 -24.23 -5.95 -0.62
CA PRO A 57 -24.70 -7.04 -1.47
C PRO A 57 -23.77 -7.16 -2.69
N TRP A 58 -22.59 -7.76 -2.49
CA TRP A 58 -21.46 -7.72 -3.43
C TRP A 58 -21.82 -8.17 -4.84
N HIS A 59 -22.61 -9.23 -4.96
CA HIS A 59 -22.94 -9.80 -6.27
C HIS A 59 -23.95 -8.94 -7.01
N GLU A 60 -25.02 -8.51 -6.34
CA GLU A 60 -26.02 -7.61 -6.89
C GLU A 60 -25.37 -6.28 -7.30
N LEU A 61 -24.43 -5.77 -6.48
CA LEU A 61 -23.68 -4.55 -6.78
C LEU A 61 -22.81 -4.71 -8.02
N ARG A 62 -22.15 -5.87 -8.16
CA ARG A 62 -21.40 -6.18 -9.38
C ARG A 62 -22.30 -6.21 -10.61
N GLU A 63 -23.42 -6.92 -10.56
CA GLU A 63 -24.33 -7.04 -11.71
C GLU A 63 -24.89 -5.68 -12.13
N ALA A 64 -25.26 -4.84 -11.17
CA ALA A 64 -25.76 -3.50 -11.44
C ALA A 64 -24.67 -2.54 -11.94
N TYR A 65 -23.43 -2.68 -11.45
CA TYR A 65 -22.33 -1.78 -11.80
C TYR A 65 -21.62 -2.15 -13.12
N ARG A 66 -21.71 -3.41 -13.55
CA ARG A 66 -21.01 -3.89 -14.74
C ARG A 66 -21.26 -3.05 -16.01
N PRO A 67 -22.49 -2.59 -16.34
CA PRO A 67 -22.71 -1.74 -17.50
C PRO A 67 -21.97 -0.40 -17.39
N VAL A 68 -21.93 0.18 -16.18
CA VAL A 68 -21.20 1.43 -15.90
C VAL A 68 -19.70 1.21 -16.12
N TRP A 69 -19.15 0.11 -15.61
CA TRP A 69 -17.73 -0.21 -15.79
C TRP A 69 -17.37 -0.46 -17.26
N GLN A 70 -18.21 -1.14 -18.03
CA GLN A 70 -17.98 -1.38 -19.46
C GLN A 70 -17.95 -0.08 -20.26
N GLN A 71 -18.80 0.89 -19.91
CA GLN A 71 -18.89 2.17 -20.60
C GLN A 71 -17.81 3.17 -20.14
N HIS A 72 -17.52 3.22 -18.84
CA HIS A 72 -16.74 4.28 -18.22
C HIS A 72 -15.40 3.84 -17.61
N GLY A 73 -15.13 2.54 -17.56
CA GLY A 73 -13.90 1.95 -16.99
C GLY A 73 -12.60 2.57 -17.51
N PRO A 74 -12.45 2.87 -18.83
CA PRO A 74 -11.25 3.55 -19.33
C PRO A 74 -11.00 4.94 -18.74
N HIS A 75 -12.05 5.65 -18.34
CA HIS A 75 -11.95 6.98 -17.72
C HIS A 75 -11.74 6.89 -16.21
N LEU A 76 -12.40 5.92 -15.56
CA LEU A 76 -12.29 5.71 -14.11
C LEU A 76 -10.95 5.06 -13.72
N ARG A 77 -10.50 4.08 -14.51
CA ARG A 77 -9.31 3.24 -14.31
C ARG A 77 -9.28 2.41 -13.02
N ARG A 78 -10.22 2.65 -12.09
CA ARG A 78 -10.48 1.88 -10.89
C ARG A 78 -11.97 1.89 -10.59
N ALA A 79 -12.56 0.72 -10.31
CA ALA A 79 -13.92 0.63 -9.78
C ALA A 79 -13.96 1.15 -8.33
N PRO A 80 -15.11 1.59 -7.81
CA PRO A 80 -15.21 2.17 -6.48
C PRO A 80 -14.73 1.20 -5.39
N LEU A 81 -14.15 1.77 -4.35
CA LEU A 81 -13.99 1.11 -3.07
C LEU A 81 -15.36 1.04 -2.39
N VAL A 82 -15.67 -0.09 -1.78
CA VAL A 82 -16.92 -0.27 -1.07
C VAL A 82 -16.59 -0.87 0.28
N ALA A 83 -17.12 -0.31 1.36
CA ALA A 83 -16.84 -0.78 2.71
C ALA A 83 -18.05 -0.59 3.63
N SER A 84 -18.29 -1.57 4.50
CA SER A 84 -19.19 -1.38 5.64
C SER A 84 -18.61 -0.37 6.64
N GLN A 85 -19.47 0.31 7.38
CA GLN A 85 -19.04 1.28 8.40
C GLN A 85 -18.07 0.65 9.42
N ALA A 86 -18.31 -0.59 9.83
CA ALA A 86 -17.43 -1.33 10.72
C ALA A 86 -16.04 -1.57 10.10
N SER A 87 -16.00 -1.98 8.84
CA SER A 87 -14.73 -2.19 8.12
C SER A 87 -13.97 -0.87 7.95
N TRP A 88 -14.66 0.24 7.68
CA TRP A 88 -14.05 1.57 7.58
C TRP A 88 -13.47 2.06 8.92
N GLN A 89 -14.20 1.88 10.03
CA GLN A 89 -13.70 2.23 11.36
C GLN A 89 -12.45 1.43 11.73
N ARG A 90 -12.45 0.12 11.44
CA ARG A 90 -11.26 -0.71 11.58
C ARG A 90 -10.11 -0.19 10.73
N TYR A 91 -10.40 0.16 9.48
CA TYR A 91 -9.42 0.69 8.55
C TYR A 91 -8.81 2.00 9.04
N ALA A 92 -9.59 2.88 9.66
CA ALA A 92 -9.12 4.12 10.23
C ALA A 92 -8.11 3.91 11.36
N PHE A 93 -8.23 2.83 12.13
CA PHE A 93 -7.24 2.48 13.14
C PHE A 93 -5.96 1.88 12.54
N LEU A 94 -6.09 1.12 11.45
CA LEU A 94 -4.97 0.41 10.82
C LEU A 94 -4.19 1.26 9.82
N LYS A 95 -4.87 2.18 9.12
CA LYS A 95 -4.29 3.14 8.16
C LYS A 95 -4.86 4.54 8.42
N PRO A 96 -4.57 5.14 9.59
CA PRO A 96 -5.10 6.45 9.98
C PRO A 96 -4.78 7.54 8.97
N HIS A 97 -3.61 7.50 8.33
CA HIS A 97 -3.23 8.50 7.34
C HIS A 97 -4.11 8.48 6.08
N PHE A 98 -4.43 7.28 5.58
CA PHE A 98 -5.32 7.13 4.42
C PHE A 98 -6.70 7.70 4.73
N VAL A 99 -7.27 7.33 5.88
CA VAL A 99 -8.59 7.83 6.31
C VAL A 99 -8.55 9.35 6.53
N TYR A 100 -7.50 9.87 7.17
CA TYR A 100 -7.31 11.30 7.33
C TYR A 100 -7.26 12.03 5.98
N GLN A 101 -6.58 11.48 4.97
CA GLN A 101 -6.58 12.06 3.61
C GLN A 101 -7.98 12.05 2.98
N VAL A 102 -8.71 10.94 3.08
CA VAL A 102 -10.10 10.87 2.58
C VAL A 102 -11.00 11.89 3.29
N GLU A 103 -10.82 12.12 4.59
CA GLU A 103 -11.62 13.09 5.33
C GLU A 103 -11.26 14.55 5.01
N ASN A 104 -9.98 14.87 4.86
CA ASN A 104 -9.52 16.26 4.77
C ASN A 104 -9.38 16.75 3.33
N THR A 105 -9.08 15.86 2.38
CA THR A 105 -8.93 16.20 0.96
C THR A 105 -10.03 15.61 0.09
N GLY A 106 -10.83 14.69 0.63
CA GLY A 106 -11.93 14.11 -0.11
C GLY A 106 -13.08 15.08 -0.31
N GLN A 107 -13.78 14.91 -1.43
CA GLN A 107 -15.01 15.62 -1.75
C GLN A 107 -16.19 14.70 -1.49
N ILE A 108 -17.03 15.05 -0.52
CA ILE A 108 -18.28 14.34 -0.25
C ILE A 108 -19.23 14.61 -1.43
N LEU A 109 -19.59 13.55 -2.15
CA LEU A 109 -20.56 13.60 -3.24
C LEU A 109 -21.99 13.37 -2.74
N GLN A 110 -22.13 12.56 -1.69
CA GLN A 110 -23.42 12.25 -1.06
C GLN A 110 -23.23 11.86 0.42
N GLY A 111 -24.20 12.23 1.25
CA GLY A 111 -24.27 11.81 2.65
C GLY A 111 -23.31 12.58 3.55
N THR A 112 -22.87 11.93 4.64
CA THR A 112 -21.91 12.49 5.58
C THR A 112 -20.89 11.44 5.98
N LEU A 113 -19.60 11.77 5.86
CA LEU A 113 -18.52 10.95 6.40
C LEU A 113 -18.36 11.27 7.88
N SER A 114 -18.71 10.33 8.75
CA SER A 114 -18.44 10.43 10.19
C SER A 114 -17.44 9.36 10.58
N VAL A 115 -16.19 9.77 10.80
CA VAL A 115 -15.24 8.99 11.59
C VAL A 115 -14.89 9.82 12.81
N THR A 116 -15.02 9.21 13.98
CA THR A 116 -14.66 9.86 15.24
C THR A 116 -13.32 9.30 15.71
N GLY A 117 -12.41 10.17 16.15
CA GLY A 117 -11.18 9.76 16.82
C GLY A 117 -10.02 9.32 15.91
N VAL A 118 -10.02 9.66 14.61
CA VAL A 118 -8.87 9.38 13.74
C VAL A 118 -7.73 10.34 14.08
N VAL A 119 -6.70 9.83 14.74
CA VAL A 119 -5.45 10.57 14.96
C VAL A 119 -4.54 10.27 13.77
N ASN A 120 -4.09 11.31 13.07
CA ASN A 120 -3.11 11.16 12.00
C ASN A 120 -1.77 10.69 12.58
N ASP A 121 -1.52 9.38 12.53
CA ASP A 121 -0.23 8.80 12.88
C ASP A 121 0.79 9.12 11.77
N GLN A 122 1.52 10.22 11.98
CA GLN A 122 2.45 10.74 10.99
C GLN A 122 3.69 9.85 10.82
N LEU A 123 4.08 9.07 11.84
CA LEU A 123 5.22 8.15 11.76
C LEU A 123 4.86 6.95 10.89
N LEU A 124 3.67 6.39 11.07
CA LEU A 124 3.16 5.33 10.20
C LEU A 124 3.01 5.83 8.75
N ALA A 125 2.48 7.04 8.55
CA ALA A 125 2.36 7.67 7.24
C ALA A 125 3.73 7.81 6.55
N TYR A 126 4.71 8.33 7.29
CA TYR A 126 6.07 8.50 6.80
C TYR A 126 6.71 7.16 6.45
N GLY A 127 6.58 6.14 7.31
CA GLY A 127 7.08 4.79 7.04
C GLY A 127 6.45 4.15 5.79
N GLU A 128 5.15 4.36 5.56
CA GLU A 128 4.47 3.91 4.33
C GLU A 128 5.06 4.57 3.09
N LEU A 129 5.24 5.90 3.13
CA LEU A 129 5.80 6.66 2.02
C LEU A 129 7.26 6.28 1.75
N CYS A 130 8.05 5.97 2.78
CA CYS A 130 9.41 5.46 2.64
C CYS A 130 9.45 4.09 1.95
N CYS A 131 8.57 3.16 2.33
CA CYS A 131 8.42 1.88 1.62
C CYS A 131 8.07 2.10 0.14
N ARG A 132 7.08 2.96 -0.14
CA ARG A 132 6.66 3.26 -1.51
C ARG A 132 7.78 3.92 -2.34
N ALA A 133 8.55 4.83 -1.75
CA ALA A 133 9.68 5.47 -2.41
C ALA A 133 10.81 4.48 -2.71
N ARG A 134 11.15 3.62 -1.74
CA ARG A 134 12.10 2.53 -1.93
C ARG A 134 11.66 1.62 -3.06
N ASP A 135 10.40 1.19 -3.08
CA ASP A 135 9.91 0.28 -4.11
C ASP A 135 9.86 0.96 -5.49
N ALA A 136 9.47 2.23 -5.53
CA ALA A 136 9.44 3.04 -6.76
C ALA A 136 10.84 3.32 -7.34
N SER A 137 11.88 3.38 -6.50
CA SER A 137 13.26 3.62 -6.94
C SER A 137 13.80 2.54 -7.90
N ALA A 138 13.17 1.36 -7.95
CA ALA A 138 13.50 0.31 -8.92
C ALA A 138 13.34 0.77 -10.37
N SER A 139 12.58 1.85 -10.63
CA SER A 139 12.50 2.45 -11.96
C SER A 139 13.84 2.99 -12.48
N LEU A 140 14.81 3.26 -11.61
CA LEU A 140 16.15 3.72 -12.02
C LEU A 140 17.01 2.61 -12.66
N ALA A 141 16.68 1.34 -12.38
CA ALA A 141 17.35 0.17 -12.95
C ALA A 141 16.37 -0.66 -13.79
N PRO A 142 15.75 -0.09 -14.84
CA PRO A 142 14.66 -0.75 -15.56
C PRO A 142 15.12 -2.04 -16.27
N GLY A 143 16.42 -2.20 -16.53
CA GLY A 143 17.02 -3.40 -17.13
C GLY A 143 16.87 -4.67 -16.28
N LEU A 144 16.72 -4.54 -14.96
CA LEU A 144 16.48 -5.67 -14.05
C LEU A 144 15.02 -6.13 -14.06
N LEU A 145 14.10 -5.19 -14.33
CA LEU A 145 12.67 -5.42 -14.21
C LEU A 145 12.07 -6.03 -15.48
N HIS A 146 11.18 -7.01 -15.30
CA HIS A 146 10.25 -7.44 -16.34
C HIS A 146 9.34 -6.27 -16.80
N PRO A 147 8.83 -6.28 -18.05
CA PRO A 147 8.12 -5.14 -18.63
C PRO A 147 6.95 -4.59 -17.79
N GLU A 148 6.14 -5.47 -17.20
CA GLU A 148 5.02 -5.10 -16.34
C GLU A 148 5.50 -4.47 -15.02
N ALA A 149 6.51 -5.07 -14.38
CA ALA A 149 7.12 -4.54 -13.16
C ALA A 149 7.76 -3.15 -13.40
N ARG A 150 8.39 -2.96 -14.57
CA ARG A 150 8.94 -1.66 -15.00
C ARG A 150 7.86 -0.60 -15.12
N ALA A 151 6.76 -0.90 -15.82
CA ALA A 151 5.65 0.02 -15.97
C ALA A 151 5.03 0.38 -14.61
N ASN A 152 4.87 -0.61 -13.72
CA ASN A 152 4.36 -0.42 -12.37
C ASN A 152 5.30 0.45 -11.51
N ALA A 153 6.61 0.20 -11.55
CA ALA A 153 7.59 1.01 -10.82
C ALA A 153 7.57 2.48 -11.26
N GLN A 154 7.53 2.72 -12.57
CA GLN A 154 7.42 4.08 -13.13
C GLN A 154 6.09 4.75 -12.76
N GLN A 155 4.97 4.04 -12.87
CA GLN A 155 3.66 4.57 -12.48
C GLN A 155 3.63 4.92 -10.98
N ASN A 156 4.21 4.07 -10.13
CA ASN A 156 4.31 4.29 -8.69
C ASN A 156 5.17 5.53 -8.38
N LEU A 157 6.32 5.68 -9.04
CA LEU A 157 7.19 6.85 -8.86
C LEU A 157 6.47 8.14 -9.23
N ARG A 158 5.80 8.16 -10.40
CA ARG A 158 5.04 9.31 -10.88
C ARG A 158 3.86 9.64 -9.96
N GLY A 159 3.11 8.63 -9.52
CA GLY A 159 2.02 8.80 -8.56
C GLY A 159 2.50 9.38 -7.23
N LEU A 160 3.61 8.88 -6.70
CA LEU A 160 4.21 9.36 -5.46
C LEU A 160 4.72 10.80 -5.59
N ALA A 161 5.38 11.14 -6.69
CA ALA A 161 5.85 12.48 -6.98
C ALA A 161 4.69 13.50 -7.10
N ARG A 162 3.57 13.11 -7.74
CA ARG A 162 2.35 13.93 -7.75
C ARG A 162 1.78 14.13 -6.35
N GLN A 163 1.64 13.04 -5.58
CA GLN A 163 1.08 13.09 -4.24
C GLN A 163 1.90 14.01 -3.32
N LEU A 164 3.21 13.84 -3.28
CA LEU A 164 4.10 14.64 -2.42
C LEU A 164 4.34 16.05 -2.96
N GLY A 165 4.23 16.25 -4.27
CA GLY A 165 4.33 17.56 -4.92
C GLY A 165 3.03 18.36 -4.89
N SER A 166 1.88 17.69 -4.69
CA SER A 166 0.53 18.26 -4.79
C SER A 166 0.30 19.00 -6.12
N ALA A 167 0.88 18.50 -7.21
CA ALA A 167 0.80 19.11 -8.53
C ALA A 167 0.89 18.05 -9.65
N PRO A 168 0.27 18.28 -10.82
CA PRO A 168 0.52 17.47 -12.01
C PRO A 168 2.01 17.50 -12.41
N LEU A 169 2.48 16.44 -13.07
CA LEU A 169 3.89 16.34 -13.46
C LEU A 169 4.11 16.79 -14.90
N ASN A 170 5.20 17.52 -15.11
CA ASN A 170 5.77 17.72 -16.44
C ASN A 170 6.58 16.49 -16.86
N ALA A 171 6.96 16.42 -18.14
CA ALA A 171 7.91 15.40 -18.61
C ALA A 171 9.26 15.56 -17.87
N GLN A 172 9.59 14.59 -17.04
CA GLN A 172 10.80 14.53 -16.20
C GLN A 172 11.38 13.11 -16.25
N SER A 173 12.69 12.99 -16.08
CA SER A 173 13.35 11.69 -15.95
C SER A 173 13.02 11.03 -14.61
N ASP A 174 13.14 9.71 -14.54
CA ASP A 174 12.91 8.95 -13.30
C ASP A 174 13.87 9.41 -12.17
N VAL A 175 15.11 9.79 -12.51
CA VAL A 175 16.07 10.39 -11.57
C VAL A 175 15.53 11.69 -10.96
N ALA A 176 15.02 12.61 -11.80
CA ALA A 176 14.49 13.89 -11.32
C ALA A 176 13.23 13.70 -10.45
N LEU A 177 12.38 12.74 -10.81
CA LEU A 177 11.19 12.39 -10.04
C LEU A 177 11.56 11.78 -8.69
N LEU A 178 12.54 10.87 -8.64
CA LEU A 178 13.00 10.30 -7.38
C LEU A 178 13.63 11.38 -6.49
N ALA A 179 14.50 12.23 -7.03
CA ALA A 179 15.09 13.34 -6.26
C ALA A 179 14.02 14.27 -5.64
N LEU A 180 12.94 14.56 -6.38
CA LEU A 180 11.81 15.32 -5.86
C LEU A 180 11.11 14.61 -4.69
N VAL A 181 10.84 13.31 -4.85
CA VAL A 181 10.25 12.48 -3.78
C VAL A 181 11.14 12.50 -2.54
N GLN A 182 12.44 12.28 -2.71
CA GLN A 182 13.43 12.23 -1.64
C GLN A 182 13.53 13.57 -0.89
N THR A 183 13.54 14.69 -1.63
CA THR A 183 13.50 16.04 -1.04
C THR A 183 12.27 16.22 -0.14
N ARG A 184 11.09 15.76 -0.58
CA ARG A 184 9.85 15.86 0.21
C ARG A 184 9.87 14.96 1.43
N LEU A 185 10.39 13.73 1.30
CA LEU A 185 10.54 12.83 2.44
C LEU A 185 11.52 13.37 3.49
N ASN A 186 12.62 13.97 3.07
CA ASN A 186 13.58 14.59 4.00
C ASN A 186 12.93 15.74 4.78
N LEU A 187 12.19 16.63 4.10
CA LEU A 187 11.43 17.69 4.78
C LEU A 187 10.40 17.15 5.78
N MET A 188 9.72 16.04 5.45
CA MET A 188 8.77 15.39 6.37
C MET A 188 9.48 14.81 7.58
N ALA A 189 10.61 14.14 7.38
CA ALA A 189 11.39 13.55 8.46
C ALA A 189 11.94 14.60 9.42
N ASP A 190 12.41 15.74 8.90
CA ASP A 190 12.86 16.87 9.70
C ASP A 190 11.71 17.47 10.52
N ALA A 191 10.52 17.61 9.92
CA ALA A 191 9.32 18.07 10.63
C ALA A 191 8.86 17.12 11.74
N LEU A 192 9.13 15.82 11.59
CA LEU A 192 8.87 14.79 12.59
C LEU A 192 9.97 14.69 13.66
N GLY A 193 11.08 15.42 13.50
CA GLY A 193 12.22 15.35 14.41
C GLY A 193 12.94 14.00 14.38
N LEU A 194 12.88 13.28 13.25
CA LEU A 194 13.60 12.02 13.08
C LEU A 194 15.09 12.29 12.94
N ALA A 195 15.88 11.79 13.91
CA ALA A 195 17.32 11.93 13.93
C ALA A 195 17.97 11.21 12.73
N GLU A 196 19.04 11.80 12.21
CA GLU A 196 19.97 11.07 11.33
C GLU A 196 20.76 10.08 12.19
N PRO A 197 21.00 8.84 11.72
CA PRO A 197 21.79 7.89 12.47
C PRO A 197 23.27 8.30 12.49
N ASP A 198 23.91 8.06 13.62
CA ASP A 198 25.36 8.23 13.75
C ASP A 198 26.06 7.26 12.79
N LEU A 199 26.84 7.81 11.86
CA LEU A 199 27.59 7.03 10.88
C LEU A 199 28.98 6.70 11.45
N PRO A 200 29.29 5.43 11.75
CA PRO A 200 30.66 5.03 12.05
C PRO A 200 31.56 5.18 10.80
N GLU A 201 32.87 5.00 10.99
CA GLU A 201 33.84 4.98 9.90
C GLU A 201 33.47 3.93 8.85
N GLN A 202 33.37 4.35 7.59
CA GLN A 202 32.84 3.51 6.52
C GLN A 202 33.90 2.57 5.94
N PRO A 203 33.55 1.32 5.61
CA PRO A 203 34.38 0.49 4.75
C PRO A 203 34.48 1.10 3.34
N ASP A 204 35.57 0.80 2.61
CA ASP A 204 35.79 1.29 1.24
C ASP A 204 34.60 0.95 0.34
N ALA A 205 33.83 1.97 -0.05
CA ALA A 205 32.64 1.82 -0.88
C ALA A 205 33.02 1.31 -2.28
N PRO A 206 32.18 0.45 -2.90
CA PRO A 206 32.46 -0.04 -4.24
C PRO A 206 32.53 1.12 -5.24
N PRO A 207 33.49 1.14 -6.19
CA PRO A 207 33.70 2.26 -7.11
C PRO A 207 32.47 2.79 -7.85
N PRO A 208 31.51 1.97 -8.34
CA PRO A 208 30.32 2.51 -9.00
C PRO A 208 29.32 3.19 -8.03
N LEU A 209 29.51 3.05 -6.71
CA LEU A 209 28.64 3.61 -5.66
C LEU A 209 29.52 4.22 -4.55
N PRO A 210 30.24 5.33 -4.81
CA PRO A 210 31.29 5.84 -3.93
C PRO A 210 30.80 6.36 -2.57
N ALA A 211 29.49 6.55 -2.39
CA ALA A 211 28.87 7.00 -1.15
C ALA A 211 28.03 5.92 -0.47
N LEU A 212 28.12 4.65 -0.90
CA LEU A 212 27.29 3.58 -0.36
C LEU A 212 27.59 3.33 1.13
N LEU A 213 26.55 3.24 1.95
CA LEU A 213 26.64 2.97 3.39
C LEU A 213 26.46 1.51 3.73
N ALA A 214 25.51 0.84 3.07
CA ALA A 214 25.18 -0.55 3.34
C ALA A 214 24.46 -1.21 2.17
N ILE A 215 24.50 -2.55 2.17
CA ILE A 215 23.76 -3.42 1.26
C ILE A 215 22.95 -4.41 2.07
N TYR A 216 21.67 -4.53 1.76
CA TYR A 216 20.78 -5.58 2.26
C TYR A 216 20.19 -6.37 1.12
N GLU A 217 20.08 -7.67 1.30
CA GLU A 217 19.43 -8.60 0.38
C GLU A 217 18.06 -8.98 0.94
N LYS A 218 17.06 -9.01 0.07
CA LYS A 218 15.71 -9.51 0.39
C LYS A 218 15.13 -10.17 -0.84
N VAL A 219 15.08 -11.51 -0.86
CA VAL A 219 14.45 -12.34 -1.91
C VAL A 219 14.46 -11.71 -3.31
N ASP A 220 15.52 -11.93 -4.07
CA ASP A 220 15.68 -11.41 -5.45
C ASP A 220 15.76 -9.86 -5.56
N GLN A 221 15.82 -9.15 -4.43
CA GLN A 221 15.95 -7.69 -4.36
C GLN A 221 17.26 -7.29 -3.67
N LEU A 222 17.97 -6.35 -4.28
CA LEU A 222 19.12 -5.68 -3.69
C LEU A 222 18.73 -4.29 -3.20
N MET A 223 18.98 -4.00 -1.93
CA MET A 223 18.78 -2.67 -1.35
C MET A 223 20.10 -1.99 -1.08
N LEU A 224 20.24 -0.79 -1.63
CA LEU A 224 21.39 0.09 -1.46
C LEU A 224 21.01 1.22 -0.51
N ILE A 225 21.79 1.36 0.56
CA ILE A 225 21.59 2.41 1.54
C ILE A 225 22.58 3.53 1.27
N MET A 226 22.08 4.70 0.92
CA MET A 226 22.87 5.89 0.56
C MET A 226 22.68 6.97 1.63
N PRO A 227 23.68 7.84 1.89
CA PRO A 227 23.56 8.91 2.88
C PRO A 227 22.52 9.95 2.46
N ASP A 228 22.48 10.26 1.17
CA ASP A 228 21.46 11.12 0.57
C ASP A 228 21.09 10.58 -0.82
N LEU A 229 19.90 10.96 -1.28
CA LEU A 229 19.34 10.60 -2.58
C LEU A 229 18.86 11.88 -3.31
N ASP A 230 19.71 12.90 -3.29
CA ASP A 230 19.49 14.15 -4.00
C ASP A 230 19.75 14.02 -5.52
N ALA A 231 19.42 15.08 -6.26
CA ALA A 231 19.51 15.07 -7.72
C ALA A 231 20.96 14.89 -8.21
N ASP A 232 21.93 15.51 -7.53
CA ASP A 232 23.34 15.47 -7.93
C ASP A 232 23.92 14.07 -7.71
N THR A 233 23.66 13.46 -6.55
CA THR A 233 24.06 12.10 -6.21
C THR A 233 23.45 11.10 -7.18
N LEU A 234 22.14 11.14 -7.39
CA LEU A 234 21.45 10.21 -8.29
C LEU A 234 21.88 10.36 -9.74
N THR A 235 22.24 11.56 -10.19
CA THR A 235 22.70 11.82 -11.57
C THR A 235 24.16 11.38 -11.78
N SER A 236 24.98 11.41 -10.72
CA SER A 236 26.40 11.03 -10.80
C SER A 236 26.64 9.53 -10.98
N ILE A 237 25.63 8.70 -10.71
CA ILE A 237 25.72 7.24 -10.74
C ILE A 237 25.20 6.69 -12.08
N ASP A 238 25.99 5.82 -12.71
CA ASP A 238 25.56 5.05 -13.89
C ASP A 238 24.69 3.86 -13.44
N TRP A 239 23.39 4.11 -13.23
CA TRP A 239 22.43 3.07 -12.83
C TRP A 239 22.36 1.88 -13.79
N PRO A 240 22.43 2.06 -15.13
CA PRO A 240 22.59 0.95 -16.06
C PRO A 240 23.81 0.07 -15.77
N GLU A 241 24.99 0.65 -15.51
CA GLU A 241 26.19 -0.13 -15.17
C GLU A 241 26.02 -0.88 -13.84
N VAL A 242 25.46 -0.23 -12.81
CA VAL A 242 25.18 -0.86 -11.52
C VAL A 242 24.22 -2.04 -11.71
N ALA A 243 23.16 -1.86 -12.49
CA ALA A 243 22.19 -2.90 -12.82
C ALA A 243 22.85 -4.09 -13.52
N GLU A 244 23.68 -3.85 -14.53
CA GLU A 244 24.39 -4.92 -15.26
C GLU A 244 25.26 -5.78 -14.32
N ARG A 245 25.93 -5.15 -13.34
CA ARG A 245 26.78 -5.85 -12.38
C ARG A 245 26.03 -6.79 -11.43
N VAL A 246 24.75 -6.50 -11.16
CA VAL A 246 23.95 -7.25 -10.17
C VAL A 246 22.87 -8.13 -10.82
N ALA A 247 22.68 -8.02 -12.14
CA ALA A 247 21.63 -8.70 -12.89
C ALA A 247 21.69 -10.24 -12.86
N ALA A 248 22.83 -10.82 -12.50
CA ALA A 248 22.98 -12.27 -12.40
C ALA A 248 22.24 -12.85 -11.18
N ASP A 249 22.14 -12.07 -10.10
CA ASP A 249 21.70 -12.55 -8.80
C ASP A 249 20.39 -11.88 -8.32
N TYR A 250 20.01 -10.73 -8.92
CA TYR A 250 18.89 -9.91 -8.47
C TYR A 250 17.99 -9.45 -9.62
N GLY A 251 16.68 -9.54 -9.42
CA GLY A 251 15.62 -9.06 -10.30
C GLY A 251 15.22 -7.60 -10.05
N SER A 252 15.66 -6.97 -8.96
CA SER A 252 15.44 -5.53 -8.74
C SER A 252 16.47 -4.87 -7.83
N LEU A 253 16.62 -3.55 -8.01
CA LEU A 253 17.48 -2.68 -7.20
C LEU A 253 16.62 -1.61 -6.53
N HIS A 254 16.89 -1.35 -5.26
CA HIS A 254 16.11 -0.43 -4.44
C HIS A 254 17.02 0.51 -3.66
N LEU A 255 16.60 1.76 -3.52
CA LEU A 255 17.34 2.84 -2.89
C LEU A 255 16.55 3.39 -1.70
N CYS A 256 17.24 3.63 -0.59
CA CYS A 256 16.72 4.42 0.52
C CYS A 256 17.88 4.99 1.35
N THR A 257 17.56 5.96 2.22
CA THR A 257 18.51 6.41 3.24
C THR A 257 18.38 5.58 4.52
N PRO A 258 19.37 5.60 5.43
CA PRO A 258 19.28 4.91 6.72
C PRO A 258 18.01 5.26 7.50
N ARG A 259 17.70 6.56 7.60
CA ARG A 259 16.51 7.08 8.29
C ARG A 259 15.21 6.54 7.68
N GLN A 260 15.14 6.46 6.36
CA GLN A 260 13.98 5.92 5.64
C GLN A 260 13.83 4.41 5.85
N LEU A 261 14.94 3.66 5.80
CA LEU A 261 14.94 2.22 6.07
C LEU A 261 14.41 1.94 7.49
N GLN A 262 14.96 2.62 8.48
CA GLN A 262 14.56 2.45 9.89
C GLN A 262 13.09 2.79 10.10
N ALA A 263 12.63 3.96 9.61
CA ALA A 263 11.23 4.36 9.75
C ALA A 263 10.27 3.42 9.02
N ALA A 264 10.64 2.99 7.81
CA ALA A 264 9.86 2.01 7.05
C ALA A 264 9.69 0.70 7.84
N LEU A 265 10.75 0.18 8.44
CA LEU A 265 10.73 -1.10 9.14
C LEU A 265 10.15 -1.02 10.55
N GLN A 266 10.34 0.08 11.27
CA GLN A 266 9.77 0.24 12.61
C GLN A 266 8.26 0.45 12.56
N TYR A 267 7.81 1.38 11.72
CA TYR A 267 6.42 1.84 11.77
C TYR A 267 5.53 1.13 10.73
N TYR A 268 6.06 0.80 9.55
CA TYR A 268 5.24 0.26 8.46
C TYR A 268 5.47 -1.22 8.13
N SER A 269 6.69 -1.76 8.25
CA SER A 269 6.94 -3.19 8.02
C SER A 269 7.71 -3.92 9.14
N PRO A 270 7.25 -3.83 10.41
CA PRO A 270 7.86 -4.51 11.55
C PRO A 270 7.90 -6.05 11.45
N ILE A 271 7.00 -6.69 10.71
CA ILE A 271 7.02 -8.14 10.42
C ILE A 271 8.28 -8.50 9.66
N SER A 272 8.63 -7.73 8.63
CA SER A 272 9.82 -8.02 7.82
C SER A 272 11.10 -7.92 8.66
N LEU A 273 11.14 -6.99 9.61
CA LEU A 273 12.22 -6.87 10.59
C LEU A 273 12.19 -8.03 11.60
N LYS A 274 11.01 -8.35 12.15
CA LYS A 274 10.83 -9.43 13.13
C LYS A 274 11.25 -10.79 12.60
N LEU A 275 10.92 -11.06 11.34
CA LEU A 275 11.19 -12.31 10.66
C LEU A 275 12.56 -12.33 9.97
N ARG A 276 13.35 -11.27 10.10
CA ARG A 276 14.69 -11.14 9.50
C ARG A 276 14.68 -11.41 7.99
N HIS A 277 13.76 -10.77 7.27
CA HIS A 277 13.70 -10.84 5.80
C HIS A 277 14.84 -10.08 5.10
N TYR A 278 15.71 -9.42 5.87
CA TYR A 278 16.80 -8.59 5.38
C TYR A 278 18.11 -9.24 5.80
N ASP A 279 18.86 -9.74 4.82
CA ASP A 279 20.19 -10.26 5.03
C ASP A 279 21.20 -9.13 4.80
N HIS A 280 21.97 -8.77 5.83
CA HIS A 280 23.00 -7.75 5.71
C HIS A 280 24.21 -8.32 4.95
N ALA A 281 24.51 -7.75 3.78
CA ALA A 281 25.56 -8.23 2.90
C ALA A 281 26.86 -7.44 3.03
N TRP A 282 26.78 -6.12 3.26
CA TRP A 282 27.95 -5.24 3.32
C TRP A 282 27.65 -3.92 4.03
N GLY A 283 28.66 -3.32 4.66
CA GLY A 283 28.61 -1.96 5.19
C GLY A 283 28.15 -1.87 6.64
N ILE A 284 27.42 -0.79 6.96
CA ILE A 284 26.89 -0.52 8.30
C ILE A 284 25.56 -1.27 8.50
N ASP A 285 25.49 -2.08 9.57
CA ASP A 285 24.26 -2.77 9.94
C ASP A 285 23.32 -1.87 10.76
N PHE A 286 22.51 -1.07 10.06
CA PHE A 286 21.45 -0.22 10.60
C PHE A 286 20.28 -0.99 11.22
N LEU A 287 20.19 -2.31 11.02
CA LEU A 287 19.08 -3.15 11.48
C LEU A 287 19.43 -3.99 12.72
N ALA A 288 20.72 -4.15 13.04
CA ALA A 288 21.20 -4.99 14.13
C ALA A 288 20.49 -4.75 15.47
N ASP A 289 20.33 -3.48 15.84
CA ASP A 289 19.77 -3.06 17.13
C ASP A 289 18.39 -2.37 17.02
N LEU A 290 17.75 -2.47 15.84
CA LEU A 290 16.48 -1.79 15.60
C LEU A 290 15.35 -2.49 16.40
N PRO A 291 14.70 -1.81 17.36
CA PRO A 291 13.69 -2.45 18.20
C PRO A 291 12.44 -2.81 17.39
N VAL A 292 11.81 -3.92 17.78
CA VAL A 292 10.56 -4.39 17.19
C VAL A 292 9.50 -4.52 18.27
N GLU A 293 8.53 -3.62 18.27
CA GLU A 293 7.37 -3.68 19.15
C GLU A 293 6.36 -4.72 18.65
N MET A 294 5.92 -5.62 19.54
CA MET A 294 5.02 -6.70 19.16
C MET A 294 3.64 -6.18 18.77
N ARG A 295 3.20 -5.09 19.42
CA ARG A 295 2.00 -4.35 19.01
C ARG A 295 2.06 -3.97 17.53
N LEU A 296 3.17 -3.38 17.06
CA LEU A 296 3.31 -2.92 15.67
C LEU A 296 3.35 -4.11 14.69
N VAL A 297 3.97 -5.24 15.07
CA VAL A 297 3.94 -6.50 14.29
C VAL A 297 2.50 -6.96 14.05
N PHE A 298 1.66 -6.97 15.08
CA PHE A 298 0.26 -7.37 14.93
C PHE A 298 -0.59 -6.33 14.18
N LEU A 299 -0.29 -5.03 14.31
CA LEU A 299 -0.94 -4.00 13.50
C LEU A 299 -0.61 -4.14 12.01
N GLU A 300 0.63 -4.46 11.65
CA GLU A 300 0.96 -4.81 10.26
C GLU A 300 0.21 -6.07 9.79
N ALA A 301 0.16 -7.10 10.63
CA ALA A 301 -0.54 -8.34 10.30
C ALA A 301 -2.04 -8.13 10.06
N ALA A 302 -2.65 -7.19 10.79
CA ALA A 302 -4.04 -6.75 10.59
C ALA A 302 -4.22 -5.87 9.35
N ARG A 303 -3.21 -5.06 8.98
CA ARG A 303 -3.28 -4.16 7.81
C ARG A 303 -3.47 -4.92 6.51
N THR A 304 -2.77 -6.03 6.29
CA THR A 304 -2.87 -6.79 5.03
C THR A 304 -4.30 -7.27 4.72
N PRO A 305 -5.00 -8.01 5.60
CA PRO A 305 -6.37 -8.42 5.30
C PRO A 305 -7.32 -7.22 5.19
N ALA A 306 -7.13 -6.15 5.97
CA ALA A 306 -7.96 -4.95 5.88
C ALA A 306 -7.77 -4.21 4.53
N GLN A 307 -6.52 -4.10 4.04
CA GLN A 307 -6.21 -3.54 2.72
C GLN A 307 -6.84 -4.36 1.61
N ILE A 308 -6.79 -5.69 1.71
CA ILE A 308 -7.44 -6.56 0.72
C ILE A 308 -8.96 -6.33 0.74
N GLN A 309 -9.56 -6.30 1.94
CA GLN A 309 -11.00 -6.15 2.14
C GLN A 309 -11.51 -4.82 1.58
N LEU A 310 -10.74 -3.73 1.70
CA LEU A 310 -11.19 -2.39 1.37
C LEU A 310 -10.68 -1.88 0.02
N GLU A 311 -9.37 -2.00 -0.24
CA GLU A 311 -8.73 -1.35 -1.38
C GLU A 311 -8.61 -2.25 -2.61
N ALA A 312 -8.56 -3.58 -2.43
CA ALA A 312 -8.23 -4.51 -3.52
C ALA A 312 -9.42 -5.34 -4.00
N LEU A 313 -10.01 -6.17 -3.14
CA LEU A 313 -11.04 -7.14 -3.54
C LEU A 313 -12.33 -6.48 -4.05
N PRO A 314 -12.90 -5.45 -3.40
CA PRO A 314 -14.11 -4.79 -3.90
C PRO A 314 -13.94 -4.27 -5.33
N SER A 315 -12.91 -3.44 -5.54
CA SER A 315 -12.66 -2.80 -6.82
C SER A 315 -12.34 -3.84 -7.91
N ALA A 316 -11.49 -4.83 -7.61
CA ALA A 316 -11.19 -5.90 -8.56
C ALA A 316 -12.44 -6.70 -8.94
N TYR A 317 -13.29 -7.05 -7.97
CA TYR A 317 -14.49 -7.85 -8.21
C TYR A 317 -15.52 -7.11 -9.05
N LEU A 318 -15.72 -5.82 -8.79
CA LEU A 318 -16.61 -4.96 -9.56
C LEU A 318 -16.10 -4.72 -11.00
N ALA A 319 -14.78 -4.68 -11.19
CA ALA A 319 -14.16 -4.45 -12.49
C ALA A 319 -13.99 -5.72 -13.36
N ALA A 320 -13.98 -6.91 -12.75
CA ALA A 320 -13.67 -8.15 -13.44
C ALA A 320 -14.79 -8.61 -14.38
N THR A 321 -14.40 -9.06 -15.57
CA THR A 321 -15.28 -9.82 -16.49
C THR A 321 -15.58 -11.22 -15.93
N ASP A 322 -16.62 -11.89 -16.45
CA ASP A 322 -16.97 -13.24 -15.97
C ASP A 322 -15.87 -14.28 -16.19
N GLU A 323 -15.08 -14.11 -17.25
CA GLU A 323 -13.93 -14.98 -17.58
C GLU A 323 -12.79 -14.80 -16.57
N GLU A 324 -12.64 -13.60 -15.99
CA GLU A 324 -11.60 -13.27 -15.03
C GLU A 324 -11.95 -13.68 -13.59
N LEU A 325 -13.23 -13.89 -13.28
CA LEU A 325 -13.68 -14.22 -11.92
C LEU A 325 -12.98 -15.45 -11.33
N GLY A 326 -12.74 -16.48 -12.15
CA GLY A 326 -12.02 -17.67 -11.71
C GLY A 326 -10.60 -17.37 -11.23
N LYS A 327 -9.88 -16.52 -11.98
CA LYS A 327 -8.52 -16.07 -11.64
C LYS A 327 -8.56 -15.13 -10.42
N LEU A 328 -9.50 -14.19 -10.39
CA LEU A 328 -9.66 -13.26 -9.27
C LEU A 328 -9.86 -14.00 -7.95
N VAL A 329 -10.81 -14.93 -7.90
CA VAL A 329 -11.08 -15.67 -6.66
C VAL A 329 -9.86 -16.50 -6.27
N HIS A 330 -9.21 -17.16 -7.23
CA HIS A 330 -7.96 -17.87 -6.96
C HIS A 330 -6.89 -16.96 -6.34
N ASP A 331 -6.67 -15.77 -6.90
CA ASP A 331 -5.63 -14.85 -6.46
C ASP A 331 -5.90 -14.32 -5.04
N PHE A 332 -7.14 -13.97 -4.72
CA PHE A 332 -7.49 -13.51 -3.37
C PHE A 332 -7.52 -14.64 -2.34
N GLN A 333 -7.91 -15.86 -2.72
CA GLN A 333 -7.77 -17.02 -1.84
C GLN A 333 -6.30 -17.36 -1.56
N ASN A 334 -5.39 -17.19 -2.52
CA ASN A 334 -3.95 -17.32 -2.29
C ASN A 334 -3.39 -16.23 -1.38
N ARG A 335 -3.88 -14.98 -1.50
CA ARG A 335 -3.52 -13.92 -0.54
C ARG A 335 -3.98 -14.25 0.88
N LEU A 336 -5.17 -14.82 1.04
CA LEU A 336 -5.64 -15.32 2.35
C LEU A 336 -4.78 -16.48 2.87
N LEU A 337 -4.33 -17.38 2.00
CA LEU A 337 -3.40 -18.44 2.38
C LEU A 337 -2.10 -17.85 2.94
N ASN A 338 -1.56 -16.79 2.34
CA ASN A 338 -0.38 -16.12 2.86
C ASN A 338 -0.62 -15.52 4.26
N VAL A 339 -1.80 -14.94 4.51
CA VAL A 339 -2.19 -14.46 5.86
C VAL A 339 -2.21 -15.61 6.87
N GLN A 340 -2.74 -16.77 6.47
CA GLN A 340 -2.75 -17.96 7.33
C GLN A 340 -1.33 -18.51 7.57
N LEU A 341 -0.50 -18.62 6.52
CA LEU A 341 0.88 -19.10 6.65
C LEU A 341 1.73 -18.18 7.53
N GLN A 342 1.51 -16.87 7.44
CA GLN A 342 2.12 -15.90 8.36
C GLN A 342 1.68 -16.15 9.80
N HIS A 343 0.39 -16.41 10.04
CA HIS A 343 -0.10 -16.77 11.38
C HIS A 343 0.57 -18.04 11.92
N GLU A 344 0.69 -19.07 11.09
CA GLU A 344 1.37 -20.32 11.46
C GLU A 344 2.84 -20.09 11.78
N LEU A 345 3.51 -19.17 11.07
CA LEU A 345 4.87 -18.77 11.37
C LEU A 345 4.94 -18.03 12.72
N PHE A 346 4.01 -17.13 12.99
CA PHE A 346 3.90 -16.45 14.28
C PHE A 346 3.63 -17.42 15.43
N GLN A 347 2.78 -18.44 15.26
CA GLN A 347 2.59 -19.47 16.27
C GLN A 347 3.90 -20.16 16.64
N ARG A 348 4.74 -20.47 15.64
CA ARG A 348 6.02 -21.16 15.85
C ARG A 348 7.08 -20.24 16.47
N LEU A 349 7.20 -19.01 15.97
CA LEU A 349 8.27 -18.10 16.34
C LEU A 349 7.94 -17.24 17.57
N LEU A 350 6.68 -16.82 17.70
CA LEU A 350 6.20 -15.90 18.72
C LEU A 350 5.38 -16.60 19.81
N LYS A 351 5.11 -17.91 19.67
CA LYS A 351 4.34 -18.73 20.61
C LYS A 351 2.94 -18.19 20.88
N ILE A 352 2.32 -17.59 19.88
CA ILE A 352 0.90 -17.21 19.96
C ILE A 352 0.00 -18.43 19.77
N ASP A 353 -1.24 -18.31 20.23
CA ASP A 353 -2.22 -19.40 20.15
C ASP A 353 -2.62 -19.72 18.70
N ARG A 354 -2.98 -20.99 18.51
CA ARG A 354 -3.61 -21.41 17.26
C ARG A 354 -4.97 -20.75 17.13
N ALA A 355 -5.19 -20.08 16.00
CA ALA A 355 -6.45 -19.44 15.70
C ALA A 355 -6.77 -19.64 14.22
N LEU A 356 -8.04 -19.92 13.92
CA LEU A 356 -8.59 -20.02 12.57
C LEU A 356 -10.04 -19.52 12.60
N PRO A 357 -10.56 -18.98 11.48
CA PRO A 357 -11.99 -18.76 11.32
C PRO A 357 -12.77 -20.06 11.58
N ASP A 358 -13.96 -19.93 12.15
CA ASP A 358 -14.89 -21.02 12.45
C ASP A 358 -15.43 -21.70 11.17
N GLN A 359 -15.62 -20.92 10.11
CA GLN A 359 -16.03 -21.40 8.80
C GLN A 359 -14.80 -21.63 7.91
N PRO A 360 -14.71 -22.77 7.20
CA PRO A 360 -13.66 -22.98 6.24
C PRO A 360 -13.88 -22.13 4.98
N LEU A 361 -12.78 -21.75 4.32
CA LEU A 361 -12.83 -21.04 3.05
C LEU A 361 -13.51 -21.93 1.98
N LEU A 362 -14.49 -21.36 1.28
CA LEU A 362 -15.27 -22.12 0.30
C LEU A 362 -14.44 -22.56 -0.91
N ARG A 363 -14.65 -23.81 -1.31
CA ARG A 363 -13.93 -24.51 -2.39
C ARG A 363 -14.61 -24.30 -3.76
N ARG A 364 -14.09 -24.96 -4.80
CA ARG A 364 -14.49 -24.77 -6.20
C ARG A 364 -15.91 -25.23 -6.51
N GLU A 365 -16.50 -26.07 -5.67
CA GLU A 365 -17.88 -26.53 -5.80
C GLU A 365 -18.93 -25.43 -5.51
N TYR A 366 -18.52 -24.33 -4.86
CA TYR A 366 -19.37 -23.18 -4.59
C TYR A 366 -19.27 -22.14 -5.71
N THR A 367 -20.32 -21.35 -5.86
CA THR A 367 -20.39 -20.27 -6.86
C THR A 367 -19.37 -19.16 -6.54
N PHE A 368 -18.99 -18.37 -7.56
CA PHE A 368 -18.09 -17.23 -7.34
C PHE A 368 -18.63 -16.21 -6.31
N PRO A 369 -19.91 -15.83 -6.33
CA PRO A 369 -20.50 -14.97 -5.29
C PRO A 369 -20.29 -15.51 -3.87
N GLU A 370 -20.59 -16.79 -3.64
CA GLU A 370 -20.41 -17.42 -2.33
C GLU A 370 -18.94 -17.42 -1.90
N ARG A 371 -18.02 -17.72 -2.82
CA ARG A 371 -16.58 -17.74 -2.53
C ARG A 371 -16.02 -16.35 -2.25
N VAL A 372 -16.52 -15.30 -2.91
CA VAL A 372 -16.14 -13.90 -2.62
C VAL A 372 -16.67 -13.47 -1.26
N ALA A 373 -17.92 -13.78 -0.93
CA ALA A 373 -18.49 -13.51 0.40
C ALA A 373 -17.71 -14.23 1.51
N SER A 374 -17.36 -15.51 1.30
CA SER A 374 -16.48 -16.26 2.21
C SER A 374 -15.09 -15.63 2.32
N THR A 375 -14.51 -15.15 1.22
CA THR A 375 -13.22 -14.45 1.24
C THR A 375 -13.30 -13.17 2.08
N MET A 376 -14.34 -12.35 1.90
CA MET A 376 -14.59 -11.15 2.71
C MET A 376 -14.74 -11.47 4.21
N TYR A 377 -15.48 -12.54 4.54
CA TYR A 377 -15.62 -13.01 5.91
C TYR A 377 -14.26 -13.33 6.55
N HIS A 378 -13.40 -14.08 5.85
CA HIS A 378 -12.07 -14.43 6.35
C HIS A 378 -11.17 -13.21 6.52
N LEU A 379 -11.21 -12.25 5.60
CA LEU A 379 -10.44 -11.01 5.70
C LEU A 379 -10.86 -10.21 6.93
N ASN A 380 -12.16 -10.07 7.16
CA ASN A 380 -12.71 -9.42 8.34
C ASN A 380 -12.23 -10.10 9.63
N TRP A 381 -12.37 -11.42 9.70
CA TRP A 381 -11.97 -12.21 10.87
C TRP A 381 -10.48 -12.08 11.18
N TRP A 382 -9.60 -12.15 10.18
CA TRP A 382 -8.15 -12.02 10.39
C TRP A 382 -7.76 -10.62 10.86
N ALA A 383 -8.36 -9.58 10.28
CA ALA A 383 -8.11 -8.20 10.71
C ALA A 383 -8.52 -8.00 12.19
N ASP A 384 -9.68 -8.50 12.59
CA ASP A 384 -10.15 -8.45 13.99
C ASP A 384 -9.27 -9.27 14.95
N HIS A 385 -8.86 -10.46 14.53
CA HIS A 385 -8.00 -11.33 15.33
C HIS A 385 -6.66 -10.65 15.66
N TYR A 386 -5.98 -10.12 14.65
CA TYR A 386 -4.70 -9.44 14.84
C TYR A 386 -4.83 -8.13 15.61
N LEU A 387 -5.94 -7.39 15.47
CA LEU A 387 -6.22 -6.22 16.30
C LEU A 387 -6.39 -6.56 17.78
N SER A 388 -7.04 -7.70 18.07
CA SER A 388 -7.13 -8.20 19.45
C SER A 388 -5.74 -8.50 20.01
N LEU A 389 -4.88 -9.17 19.25
CA LEU A 389 -3.50 -9.45 19.65
C LEU A 389 -2.67 -8.17 19.85
N ALA A 390 -2.82 -7.18 18.96
CA ALA A 390 -2.16 -5.88 19.11
C ALA A 390 -2.57 -5.17 20.40
N THR A 391 -3.86 -5.23 20.75
CA THR A 391 -4.39 -4.64 21.99
C THR A 391 -3.83 -5.34 23.23
N GLN A 392 -3.76 -6.67 23.21
CA GLN A 392 -3.17 -7.46 24.30
C GLN A 392 -1.66 -7.17 24.46
N ALA A 393 -0.92 -7.06 23.36
CA ALA A 393 0.49 -6.71 23.38
C ALA A 393 0.72 -5.34 24.04
N ALA A 394 -0.08 -4.33 23.68
CA ALA A 394 0.01 -2.99 24.26
C ALA A 394 -0.18 -2.96 25.80
N GLN A 395 -1.08 -3.82 26.32
CA GLN A 395 -1.34 -3.94 27.74
C GLN A 395 -0.16 -4.58 28.50
N ASN A 396 0.54 -5.53 27.87
CA ASN A 396 1.71 -6.19 28.44
C ASN A 396 2.99 -5.33 28.36
N GLU A 397 3.02 -4.35 27.45
CA GLU A 397 4.12 -3.40 27.25
C GLU A 397 3.98 -2.15 28.15
N SER A 398 2.84 -1.96 28.82
CA SER A 398 2.62 -0.86 29.78
C SER A 398 3.13 -1.25 31.18
N PRO A 399 4.09 -0.50 31.77
CA PRO A 399 4.75 -0.85 33.03
C PRO A 399 3.87 -0.83 34.28
#